data_AF-A0A382YB28-F1
#
_entry.id   AF-A0A382YB28-F1
#
_cell.length_a   1.000
_cell.length_b   1.000
_cell.length_c   1.000
_cell.angle_alpha   90.00
_cell.angle_beta   90.00
_cell.angle_gamma   90.00
#
_symmetry.space_group_name_H-M   'P 1'
#
loop_
_entity.id
_entity.type
_entity.pdbx_description
1 polymer ?
#
loop_
_entity_poly.entity_id
_entity_poly.type
_entity_poly.pdbx_seq_one_letter_code
_entity_poly.pdbx_strand_id
1 'polypeptide(L)'
;MLVILFLAGQVFTLWAKKPNVLFIMADDLGWMDLACQGNPLVETPNLDRLAKQGMRFTDAYAAAPVCSPTRCAVLTGQAPARIGLTTHLPGRFFPKDGRPQPAKLTPQLNTEHVTIAERMKEAGYASAFFGKWHIAPSSGKGGKVADAVSPTGQGFDLNVGGTSYGGPPSFFSP
;
A
#
# COMPACT_ATOMS: atom_id res chain seq x y z
N MET A 1 46.51 22.25 43.46
CA MET A 1 46.01 20.93 43.00
C MET A 1 44.52 21.08 42.72
N LEU A 2 44.14 21.24 41.45
CA LEU A 2 42.74 21.48 41.05
C LEU A 2 42.14 20.14 40.61
N VAL A 3 41.14 19.64 41.32
CA VAL A 3 40.41 18.42 40.96
C VAL A 3 39.16 18.83 40.19
N ILE A 4 39.09 18.47 38.91
CA ILE A 4 37.89 18.63 38.08
C ILE A 4 37.12 17.30 38.16
N LEU A 5 35.93 17.34 38.78
CA LEU A 5 34.97 16.23 38.72
C LEU A 5 34.19 16.29 37.40
N PHE A 6 34.37 15.28 36.55
CA PHE A 6 33.45 15.01 35.45
C PHE A 6 32.22 14.28 35.99
N LEU A 7 31.12 15.00 36.16
CA LEU A 7 29.80 14.39 36.31
C LEU A 7 29.37 13.87 34.93
N ALA A 8 29.57 12.57 34.71
CA ALA A 8 28.98 11.85 33.59
C ALA A 8 27.46 11.81 33.79
N GLY A 9 26.76 12.84 33.29
CA GLY A 9 25.31 12.84 33.20
C GLY A 9 24.88 11.72 32.26
N GLN A 10 24.28 10.65 32.79
CA GLN A 10 23.60 9.66 31.97
C GLN A 10 22.38 10.31 31.34
N VAL A 11 22.51 10.69 30.07
CA VAL A 11 21.36 11.06 29.24
C VAL A 11 20.57 9.76 28.98
N PHE A 12 19.57 9.50 29.81
CA PHE A 12 18.57 8.49 29.50
C PHE A 12 17.73 9.01 28.34
N THR A 13 18.09 8.62 27.11
CA THR A 13 17.15 8.69 25.99
C THR A 13 15.98 7.77 26.33
N LEU A 14 14.84 8.35 26.72
CA LEU A 14 13.55 7.67 26.66
C LEU A 14 13.35 7.23 25.21
N TRP A 15 13.73 5.99 24.90
CA TRP A 15 13.34 5.34 23.66
C TRP A 15 11.81 5.30 23.67
N ALA A 16 11.20 6.21 22.92
CA ALA A 16 9.78 6.15 22.66
C ALA A 16 9.47 4.73 22.15
N LYS A 17 8.53 4.04 22.81
CA LYS A 17 8.12 2.69 22.39
C LYS A 17 7.79 2.73 20.90
N LYS A 18 8.36 1.80 20.14
CA LYS A 18 8.04 1.63 18.72
C LYS A 18 6.52 1.47 18.56
N PRO A 19 5.84 2.35 17.79
CA PRO A 19 4.39 2.29 17.65
C PRO A 19 3.97 1.14 16.75
N ASN A 20 2.81 0.53 17.00
CA ASN A 20 2.21 -0.37 16.01
C ASN A 20 1.63 0.45 14.86
N VAL A 21 1.89 0.04 13.62
CA VAL A 21 1.39 0.71 12.42
C VAL A 21 0.33 -0.18 11.76
N LEU A 22 -0.87 0.35 11.58
CA LEU A 22 -1.94 -0.27 10.82
C LEU A 22 -2.28 0.62 9.63
N PHE A 23 -2.05 0.11 8.42
CA PHE A 23 -2.39 0.79 7.18
C PHE A 23 -3.63 0.13 6.54
N ILE A 24 -4.70 0.92 6.38
CA ILE A 24 -5.97 0.46 5.80
C ILE A 24 -6.16 1.16 4.45
N MET A 25 -6.29 0.38 3.39
CA MET A 25 -6.56 0.87 2.04
C MET A 25 -7.86 0.25 1.52
N ALA A 26 -8.90 1.07 1.40
CA ALA A 26 -10.12 0.68 0.71
C ALA A 26 -9.86 0.59 -0.80
N ASP A 27 -10.66 -0.24 -1.49
CA ASP A 27 -10.62 -0.42 -2.94
C ASP A 27 -11.85 0.24 -3.53
N ASP A 28 -11.66 1.15 -4.48
CA ASP A 28 -12.71 1.91 -5.17
C ASP A 28 -13.64 2.75 -4.26
N LEU A 29 -13.13 3.23 -3.12
CA LEU A 29 -13.84 4.18 -2.24
C LEU A 29 -13.67 5.63 -2.74
N GLY A 30 -14.77 6.25 -3.14
CA GLY A 30 -14.84 7.64 -3.57
C GLY A 30 -14.72 8.65 -2.44
N TRP A 31 -14.36 9.88 -2.81
CA TRP A 31 -14.20 11.00 -1.86
C TRP A 31 -15.46 11.26 -1.02
N MET A 32 -16.63 11.19 -1.66
CA MET A 32 -17.94 11.45 -1.06
C MET A 32 -18.64 10.17 -0.58
N ASP A 33 -17.94 9.06 -0.37
CA ASP A 33 -18.57 7.78 0.00
C ASP A 33 -18.69 7.59 1.51
N LEU A 34 -18.20 8.52 2.34
CA LEU A 34 -18.24 8.43 3.79
C LEU A 34 -19.17 9.48 4.39
N ALA A 35 -19.85 9.16 5.49
CA ALA A 35 -20.69 10.11 6.20
C ALA A 35 -19.86 11.28 6.76
N CYS A 36 -18.65 11.01 7.26
CA CYS A 36 -17.70 12.05 7.67
C CYS A 36 -17.17 12.93 6.52
N GLN A 37 -17.47 12.59 5.26
CA GLN A 37 -17.22 13.39 4.06
C GLN A 37 -18.52 13.99 3.48
N GLY A 38 -19.62 13.94 4.22
CA GLY A 38 -20.88 14.60 3.85
C GLY A 38 -21.88 13.73 3.11
N ASN A 39 -21.67 12.42 3.01
CA ASN A 39 -22.66 11.51 2.43
C ASN A 39 -23.82 11.24 3.41
N PRO A 40 -25.07 11.66 3.09
CA PRO A 40 -26.19 11.49 4.00
C PRO A 40 -26.84 10.09 3.92
N LEU A 41 -26.40 9.23 3.01
CA LEU A 41 -27.07 7.95 2.68
C LEU A 41 -26.37 6.72 3.27
N VAL A 42 -25.17 6.87 3.83
CA VAL A 42 -24.35 5.76 4.32
C VAL A 42 -24.11 5.87 5.81
N GLU A 43 -23.97 4.73 6.47
CA GLU A 43 -23.61 4.66 7.88
C GLU A 43 -22.17 4.16 8.02
N THR A 44 -21.25 5.04 8.40
CA THR A 44 -19.83 4.72 8.58
C THR A 44 -19.32 4.97 10.00
N PRO A 45 -20.01 4.49 11.06
CA PRO A 45 -19.82 4.96 12.44
C PRO A 45 -18.39 4.76 12.97
N ASN A 46 -17.71 3.69 12.57
CA ASN A 46 -16.32 3.46 12.97
C ASN A 46 -15.32 4.40 12.29
N LEU A 47 -15.51 4.69 11.00
CA LEU A 47 -14.66 5.64 10.26
C LEU A 47 -14.95 7.07 10.70
N ASP A 48 -16.20 7.40 10.99
CA ASP A 48 -16.59 8.71 11.51
C ASP A 48 -15.98 8.96 12.90
N ARG A 49 -15.98 7.93 13.76
CA ARG A 49 -15.30 8.00 15.06
C ARG A 49 -13.79 8.16 14.89
N LEU A 50 -13.16 7.42 13.98
CA LEU A 50 -11.73 7.55 13.69
C LEU A 50 -11.38 8.97 13.21
N ALA A 51 -12.18 9.53 12.29
CA ALA A 51 -12.00 10.88 11.78
C ALA A 51 -12.14 11.95 12.87
N LYS A 52 -13.05 11.76 13.84
CA LYS A 52 -13.24 12.68 14.99
C LYS A 52 -12.12 12.58 16.03
N GLN A 53 -11.52 11.40 16.20
CA GLN A 53 -10.49 11.14 17.20
C GLN A 53 -9.07 11.40 16.70
N GLY A 54 -8.90 11.57 15.39
CA GLY A 54 -7.60 11.73 14.75
C GLY A 54 -7.54 12.92 13.80
N MET A 55 -6.74 12.77 12.77
CA MET A 55 -6.60 13.75 11.70
C MET A 55 -7.34 13.28 10.45
N ARG A 56 -8.13 14.17 9.86
CA ARG A 56 -8.80 13.95 8.58
C ARG A 56 -8.24 14.91 7.56
N PHE A 57 -7.76 14.37 6.44
CA PHE A 57 -7.33 15.17 5.29
C PHE A 57 -8.56 15.51 4.44
N THR A 58 -8.68 16.78 4.05
CA THR A 58 -9.64 17.27 3.04
C THR A 58 -9.09 17.14 1.61
N ASP A 59 -7.77 17.01 1.51
CA ASP A 59 -7.02 16.99 0.26
C ASP A 59 -5.98 15.85 0.36
N ALA A 60 -6.36 14.67 -0.12
CA ALA A 60 -5.51 13.48 -0.18
C ALA A 60 -5.67 12.81 -1.54
N TYR A 61 -4.55 12.55 -2.22
CA TYR A 61 -4.55 12.12 -3.62
C TYR A 61 -3.91 10.74 -3.76
N ALA A 62 -4.55 9.88 -4.56
CA ALA A 62 -3.93 8.66 -5.04
C ALA A 62 -2.87 8.99 -6.12
N ALA A 63 -1.79 8.21 -6.17
CA ALA A 63 -0.74 8.40 -7.17
C ALA A 63 -1.20 8.10 -8.61
N ALA A 64 -2.29 7.35 -8.77
CA ALA A 64 -2.92 7.04 -10.05
C ALA A 64 -4.44 6.80 -9.88
N PRO A 65 -5.24 6.94 -10.94
CA PRO A 65 -6.69 6.73 -10.89
C PRO A 65 -7.11 5.25 -10.91
N VAL A 66 -6.17 4.31 -10.80
CA VAL A 66 -6.45 2.85 -10.87
C VAL A 66 -5.59 2.07 -9.86
N CYS A 67 -6.03 0.86 -9.53
CA CYS A 67 -5.54 0.08 -8.39
C CYS A 67 -4.04 -0.26 -8.40
N SER A 68 -3.55 -1.02 -9.39
CA SER A 68 -2.16 -1.53 -9.40
C SER A 68 -1.08 -0.43 -9.24
N PRO A 69 -1.08 0.67 -10.03
CA PRO A 69 -0.09 1.74 -9.86
C PRO A 69 -0.16 2.43 -8.50
N THR A 70 -1.36 2.66 -7.97
CA THR A 70 -1.54 3.26 -6.64
C THR A 70 -1.01 2.36 -5.54
N ARG A 71 -1.25 1.03 -5.63
CA ARG A 71 -0.71 0.05 -4.67
C ARG A 71 0.81 0.00 -4.70
N CYS A 72 1.43 0.02 -5.89
CA CYS A 72 2.88 0.10 -5.99
C CYS A 72 3.44 1.39 -5.38
N ALA A 73 2.79 2.53 -5.65
CA ALA A 73 3.22 3.82 -5.11
C ALA A 73 3.11 3.87 -3.57
N VAL A 74 2.04 3.31 -3.00
CA VAL A 74 1.87 3.19 -1.55
C VAL A 74 2.98 2.36 -0.92
N LEU A 75 3.35 1.24 -1.54
CA LEU A 75 4.36 0.34 -0.99
C LEU A 75 5.78 0.89 -1.12
N THR A 76 6.08 1.64 -2.19
CA THR A 76 7.46 2.05 -2.53
C THR A 76 7.75 3.53 -2.28
N GLY A 77 6.71 4.35 -2.15
CA GLY A 77 6.82 5.81 -2.18
C GLY A 77 7.22 6.38 -3.55
N GLN A 78 7.17 5.59 -4.64
CA GLN A 78 7.62 6.00 -5.96
C GLN A 78 6.46 6.28 -6.91
N ALA A 79 6.65 7.27 -7.79
CA ALA A 79 5.67 7.60 -8.82
C ALA A 79 5.47 6.41 -9.78
N PRO A 80 4.23 6.14 -10.23
CA PRO A 80 3.93 5.06 -11.19
C PRO A 80 4.80 5.07 -12.45
N ALA A 81 5.16 6.27 -12.94
CA ALA A 81 6.05 6.43 -14.09
C ALA A 81 7.47 5.90 -13.85
N ARG A 82 8.00 5.99 -12.62
CA ARG A 82 9.32 5.46 -12.24
C ARG A 82 9.34 3.93 -12.21
N ILE A 83 8.23 3.34 -11.79
CA ILE A 83 8.03 1.88 -11.72
C ILE A 83 7.74 1.30 -13.13
N GLY A 84 7.25 2.13 -14.05
CA GLY A 84 6.80 1.70 -15.38
C GLY A 84 5.46 0.95 -15.35
N LEU A 85 4.76 0.96 -14.21
CA LEU A 85 3.41 0.39 -14.06
C LEU A 85 2.43 1.55 -13.95
N THR A 86 1.69 1.86 -15.01
CA THR A 86 0.85 3.08 -15.13
C THR A 86 -0.64 2.80 -15.36
N THR A 87 -1.04 1.53 -15.49
CA THR A 87 -2.43 1.09 -15.56
C THR A 87 -2.64 -0.14 -14.68
N HIS A 88 -3.89 -0.48 -14.37
CA HIS A 88 -4.21 -1.72 -13.66
C HIS A 88 -3.75 -2.94 -14.46
N LEU A 89 -3.29 -3.98 -13.78
CA LEU A 89 -2.98 -5.27 -14.41
C LEU A 89 -4.28 -5.99 -14.84
N PRO A 90 -4.25 -6.81 -15.91
CA PRO A 90 -3.12 -7.11 -16.79
C PRO A 90 -2.79 -6.01 -17.83
N GLY A 91 -3.47 -4.86 -17.76
CA GLY A 91 -3.39 -3.78 -18.72
C GLY A 91 -4.70 -3.60 -19.50
N ARG A 92 -4.77 -2.56 -20.32
CA ARG A 92 -5.86 -2.37 -21.28
C ARG A 92 -5.48 -3.02 -22.62
N PHE A 93 -6.48 -3.53 -23.33
CA PHE A 93 -6.29 -3.98 -24.70
C PHE A 93 -6.11 -2.76 -25.61
N PHE A 94 -5.00 -2.71 -26.33
CA PHE A 94 -4.76 -1.73 -27.39
C PHE A 94 -4.60 -2.47 -28.72
N PRO A 95 -5.45 -2.17 -29.73
CA PRO A 95 -5.30 -2.73 -31.05
C PRO A 95 -3.92 -2.40 -31.63
N LYS A 96 -3.25 -3.41 -32.19
CA LYS A 96 -1.96 -3.25 -32.89
C LYS A 96 -2.22 -2.69 -34.30
N ASP A 97 -2.49 -1.39 -34.37
CA ASP A 97 -2.69 -0.64 -35.59
C ASP A 97 -1.76 0.60 -35.64
N GLY A 98 -1.94 1.47 -36.64
CA GLY A 98 -1.11 2.65 -36.84
C GLY A 98 -1.32 3.78 -35.82
N ARG A 99 -2.18 3.62 -34.80
CA ARG A 99 -2.38 4.62 -33.76
C ARG A 99 -1.24 4.63 -32.74
N PRO A 100 -1.02 5.74 -32.02
CA PRO A 100 -0.09 5.79 -30.90
C PRO A 100 -0.35 4.65 -29.91
N GLN A 101 0.68 3.86 -29.68
CA GLN A 101 0.65 2.73 -28.75
C GLN A 101 0.96 3.21 -27.33
N PRO A 102 0.45 2.53 -26.29
CA PRO A 102 0.78 2.89 -24.91
C PRO A 102 2.28 2.72 -24.66
N ALA A 103 2.78 3.45 -23.67
CA ALA A 103 4.13 3.22 -23.15
C ALA A 103 4.27 1.76 -22.67
N LYS A 104 5.50 1.24 -22.71
CA LYS A 104 5.81 -0.09 -22.20
C LYS A 104 5.37 -0.20 -20.74
N LEU A 105 4.55 -1.19 -20.45
CA LEU A 105 4.05 -1.49 -19.11
C LEU A 105 4.93 -2.54 -18.44
N THR A 106 5.41 -2.26 -17.23
CA THR A 106 5.97 -3.27 -16.33
C THR A 106 4.81 -4.07 -15.72
N PRO A 107 4.71 -5.38 -15.96
CA PRO A 107 3.53 -6.16 -15.58
C PRO A 107 3.50 -6.56 -14.09
N GLN A 108 4.37 -5.99 -13.25
CA GLN A 108 4.50 -6.32 -11.82
C GLN A 108 5.30 -5.23 -11.06
N LEU A 109 5.28 -5.28 -9.74
CA LEU A 109 6.27 -4.60 -8.90
C LEU A 109 7.57 -5.43 -8.91
N ASN A 110 8.61 -4.92 -9.58
CA ASN A 110 9.92 -5.56 -9.58
C ASN A 110 10.61 -5.44 -8.21
N THR A 111 11.48 -6.40 -7.91
CA THR A 111 12.20 -6.51 -6.63
C THR A 111 13.31 -5.45 -6.45
N GLU A 112 13.65 -4.67 -7.48
CA GLU A 112 14.55 -3.52 -7.31
C GLU A 112 13.94 -2.36 -6.51
N HIS A 113 12.60 -2.32 -6.39
CA HIS A 113 11.90 -1.29 -5.65
C HIS A 113 11.66 -1.73 -4.21
N VAL A 114 12.44 -1.19 -3.27
CA VAL A 114 12.29 -1.50 -1.85
C VAL A 114 10.93 -1.04 -1.34
N THR A 115 10.21 -1.94 -0.68
CA THR A 115 8.89 -1.67 -0.10
C THR A 115 8.99 -1.16 1.35
N ILE A 116 7.90 -0.56 1.82
CA ILE A 116 7.75 -0.17 3.22
C ILE A 116 7.81 -1.38 4.15
N ALA A 117 7.36 -2.56 3.71
CA ALA A 117 7.43 -3.78 4.53
C ALA A 117 8.88 -4.22 4.75
N GLU A 118 9.72 -4.17 3.71
CA GLU A 118 11.15 -4.46 3.83
C GLU A 118 11.84 -3.47 4.79
N ARG A 119 11.53 -2.16 4.67
CA ARG A 119 12.05 -1.13 5.60
C ARG A 119 11.57 -1.33 7.03
N MET A 120 10.32 -1.72 7.22
CA MET A 120 9.78 -2.01 8.55
C MET A 120 10.44 -3.25 9.15
N LYS A 121 10.73 -4.28 8.35
CA LYS A 121 11.46 -5.47 8.78
C LYS A 121 12.88 -5.14 9.22
N GLU A 122 13.61 -4.30 8.48
CA GLU A 122 14.92 -3.76 8.88
C GLU A 122 14.85 -3.02 10.24
N ALA A 123 13.74 -2.32 10.50
CA ALA A 123 13.49 -1.65 11.77
C ALA A 123 13.01 -2.58 12.91
N GLY A 124 12.90 -3.89 12.66
CA GLY A 124 12.53 -4.91 13.65
C GLY A 124 11.02 -5.03 13.89
N TYR A 125 10.19 -4.65 12.92
CA TYR A 125 8.75 -4.91 12.96
C TYR A 125 8.44 -6.31 12.40
N ALA A 126 7.44 -6.95 13.00
CA ALA A 126 6.70 -8.03 12.34
C ALA A 126 5.61 -7.41 11.47
N SER A 127 5.36 -8.00 10.30
CA SER A 127 4.46 -7.44 9.29
C SER A 127 3.56 -8.50 8.66
N ALA A 128 2.33 -8.11 8.34
CA ALA A 128 1.37 -9.01 7.70
C ALA A 128 0.53 -8.23 6.67
N PHE A 129 0.27 -8.88 5.54
CA PHE A 129 -0.56 -8.37 4.45
C PHE A 129 -1.90 -9.11 4.39
N PHE A 130 -3.00 -8.36 4.31
CA PHE A 130 -4.35 -8.89 4.23
C PHE A 130 -5.11 -8.27 3.05
N GLY A 131 -5.70 -9.09 2.20
CA GLY A 131 -6.57 -8.64 1.12
C GLY A 131 -5.88 -8.53 -0.25
N LYS A 132 -6.20 -7.49 -1.02
CA LYS A 132 -5.89 -7.41 -2.46
C LYS A 132 -4.46 -6.95 -2.75
N TRP A 133 -3.64 -7.81 -3.35
CA TRP A 133 -2.28 -7.46 -3.78
C TRP A 133 -2.28 -6.75 -5.13
N HIS A 134 -2.71 -7.43 -6.20
CA HIS A 134 -2.94 -6.87 -7.55
C HIS A 134 -1.79 -6.04 -8.16
N ILE A 135 -0.55 -6.38 -7.83
CA ILE A 135 0.68 -5.78 -8.40
C ILE A 135 1.65 -6.83 -8.94
N ALA A 136 1.14 -8.03 -9.24
CA ALA A 136 1.89 -9.10 -9.90
C ALA A 136 0.92 -9.92 -10.76
N PRO A 137 1.38 -10.50 -11.88
CA PRO A 137 0.55 -11.33 -12.73
C PRO A 137 0.31 -12.68 -12.06
N SER A 138 -0.71 -13.39 -12.54
CA SER A 138 -0.92 -14.76 -12.11
C SER A 138 0.19 -15.68 -12.63
N SER A 139 0.78 -16.47 -11.72
CA SER A 139 1.74 -17.54 -12.01
C SER A 139 1.11 -18.93 -11.93
N GLY A 140 -0.18 -19.05 -11.62
CA GLY A 140 -0.86 -20.33 -11.48
C GLY A 140 -2.31 -20.24 -11.03
N LYS A 141 -2.95 -21.41 -10.86
CA LYS A 141 -4.37 -21.53 -10.47
C LYS A 141 -4.67 -20.74 -9.19
N GLY A 142 -5.88 -20.16 -9.13
CA GLY A 142 -6.34 -19.44 -7.95
C GLY A 142 -5.70 -18.06 -7.78
N GLY A 143 -5.15 -17.47 -8.85
CA GLY A 143 -4.54 -16.16 -8.79
C GLY A 143 -3.19 -16.12 -8.07
N LYS A 144 -2.55 -17.28 -7.86
CA LYS A 144 -1.19 -17.36 -7.29
C LYS A 144 -0.25 -16.41 -8.03
N VAL A 145 0.66 -15.82 -7.28
CA VAL A 145 1.72 -14.93 -7.78
C VAL A 145 3.06 -15.62 -7.52
N ALA A 146 4.08 -15.32 -8.33
CA ALA A 146 5.41 -15.88 -8.09
C ALA A 146 5.97 -15.38 -6.76
N ASP A 147 6.70 -16.24 -6.04
CA ASP A 147 7.13 -15.97 -4.65
C ASP A 147 7.88 -14.64 -4.53
N ALA A 148 8.80 -14.35 -5.45
CA ALA A 148 9.59 -13.12 -5.46
C ALA A 148 8.77 -11.81 -5.57
N VAL A 149 7.55 -11.87 -6.12
CA VAL A 149 6.67 -10.70 -6.29
C VAL A 149 5.36 -10.86 -5.51
N SER A 150 5.29 -11.85 -4.62
CA SER A 150 4.23 -12.02 -3.64
C SER A 150 4.42 -11.05 -2.47
N PRO A 151 3.41 -10.81 -1.62
CA PRO A 151 3.61 -10.01 -0.41
C PRO A 151 4.78 -10.52 0.45
N THR A 152 4.94 -11.84 0.60
CA THR A 152 6.04 -12.42 1.40
C THR A 152 7.41 -12.29 0.72
N GLY A 153 7.47 -12.30 -0.62
CA GLY A 153 8.69 -11.97 -1.35
C GLY A 153 9.04 -10.49 -1.36
N GLN A 154 8.11 -9.64 -0.93
CA GLN A 154 8.21 -8.18 -0.94
C GLN A 154 8.19 -7.60 0.49
N GLY A 155 8.67 -8.39 1.46
CA GLY A 155 8.98 -7.93 2.82
C GLY A 155 7.98 -8.31 3.91
N PHE A 156 6.76 -8.74 3.59
CA PHE A 156 5.78 -9.14 4.60
C PHE A 156 6.11 -10.51 5.20
N ASP A 157 5.88 -10.71 6.50
CA ASP A 157 6.11 -12.01 7.15
C ASP A 157 4.92 -12.96 6.96
N LEU A 158 3.71 -12.42 6.76
CA LEU A 158 2.48 -13.18 6.54
C LEU A 158 1.68 -12.59 5.36
N ASN A 159 1.10 -13.46 4.55
CA ASN A 159 0.15 -13.09 3.50
C ASN A 159 -1.17 -13.84 3.66
N VAL A 160 -2.28 -13.11 3.73
CA VAL A 160 -3.64 -13.67 3.71
C VAL A 160 -4.44 -13.00 2.59
N GLY A 161 -4.71 -13.76 1.51
CA GLY A 161 -5.53 -13.31 0.38
C GLY A 161 -4.81 -12.49 -0.70
N GLY A 162 -3.54 -12.11 -0.47
CA GLY A 162 -2.73 -11.38 -1.45
C GLY A 162 -2.43 -12.23 -2.68
N THR A 163 -3.17 -11.96 -3.75
CA THR A 163 -3.13 -12.67 -5.04
C THR A 163 -3.10 -11.70 -6.22
N SER A 164 -2.98 -12.22 -7.44
CA SER A 164 -3.05 -11.45 -8.68
C SER A 164 -4.44 -10.92 -9.02
N TYR A 165 -5.47 -11.27 -8.26
CA TYR A 165 -6.84 -10.85 -8.58
C TYR A 165 -7.07 -9.36 -8.37
N GLY A 166 -7.76 -8.76 -9.35
CA GLY A 166 -8.15 -7.36 -9.36
C GLY A 166 -9.43 -7.05 -8.58
N GLY A 167 -10.07 -8.05 -8.00
CA GLY A 167 -11.29 -7.94 -7.22
C GLY A 167 -11.66 -9.32 -6.66
N PRO A 168 -12.65 -9.40 -5.77
CA PRO A 168 -13.12 -10.69 -5.29
C PRO A 168 -13.81 -11.48 -6.42
N PRO A 169 -13.85 -12.83 -6.37
CA PRO A 169 -14.53 -13.65 -7.37
C PRO A 169 -16.04 -13.39 -7.43
N SER A 170 -16.62 -12.94 -6.32
CA SER A 170 -18.00 -12.53 -6.19
C SER A 170 -18.10 -11.34 -5.22
N PHE A 171 -19.14 -10.54 -5.36
CA PHE A 171 -19.48 -9.47 -4.43
C PHE A 171 -20.99 -9.46 -4.22
N PHE A 172 -21.42 -8.95 -3.08
CA PHE A 172 -22.82 -8.57 -2.90
C PHE A 172 -22.96 -7.16 -3.45
N SER A 173 -23.74 -7.00 -4.52
CA SER A 173 -24.20 -5.67 -4.90
C SER A 173 -25.11 -5.14 -3.79
N PRO A 174 -25.06 -3.83 -3.46
CA PRO A 174 -26.21 -3.20 -2.85
C PRO A 174 -27.46 -3.39 -3.72
#